data_AF-A0A1B9LIP0-F1
#
_entry.id   AF-A0A1B9LIP0-F1
#
_cell.length_a   1.000
_cell.length_b   1.000
_cell.length_c   1.000
_cell.angle_alpha   90.00
_cell.angle_beta   90.00
_cell.angle_gamma   90.00
#
_symmetry.space_group_name_H-M   'P 1'
#
loop_
_entity.id
_entity.type
_entity.pdbx_description
1 polymer ?
#
loop_
_entity_poly.entity_id
_entity_poly.type
_entity_poly.pdbx_seq_one_letter_code
_entity_poly.pdbx_strand_id
1 'polypeptide(L)'
;MKKPLYIGVILFLFSFGCYGQEFIFTDNFEGSSILEKIDIWKLEKDCQKPHDFWQFTNSEREKSRERCQINQIAPNFDNLYEIINNEVVIYNQDNFKLVINKKIYDKTINNKKYPVKELSLSLIYKNNQKDKIILANSYYDVEGYYWLSNQYYYITPKGDIYLLLAKDIDTSVKPIFWKHYQIDKENSQFQLKELLVGEGYKYQIIYPNQFKMLKGSLEASRFNIDELKTCYQNEHNTICSLDSYRYYHDILSQKLVSLAEKNPTVNENIDIIDKEINQICLTSSPPIYHNQIEDFTFNITKCLTEKLNYKIEKIDKNE
;
A
#
# COMPACT_ATOMS: atom_id res chain seq x y z
N MET A 1 44.54 14.96 39.59
CA MET A 1 43.36 14.08 39.71
C MET A 1 42.35 14.44 38.62
N LYS A 2 42.30 13.67 37.54
CA LYS A 2 41.34 13.83 36.44
C LYS A 2 40.68 12.48 36.21
N LYS A 3 39.41 12.33 36.58
CA LYS A 3 38.42 11.36 36.06
C LYS A 3 37.13 11.48 36.88
N PRO A 4 36.18 12.31 36.41
CA PRO A 4 34.77 11.91 36.52
C PRO A 4 34.01 12.09 35.19
N LEU A 5 34.70 12.33 34.07
CA LEU A 5 34.06 12.58 32.76
C LEU A 5 33.75 11.31 31.94
N TYR A 6 34.23 10.14 32.36
CA TYR A 6 34.03 8.88 31.62
C TYR A 6 32.79 8.09 32.02
N ILE A 7 32.15 8.39 33.16
CA ILE A 7 31.00 7.61 33.64
C ILE A 7 29.70 8.09 32.96
N GLY A 8 29.58 9.38 32.64
CA GLY A 8 28.41 9.92 31.93
C GLY A 8 28.28 9.47 30.47
N VAL A 9 29.40 9.25 29.79
CA VAL A 9 29.41 8.79 28.38
C VAL A 9 29.04 7.31 28.27
N ILE A 10 29.39 6.48 29.27
CA ILE A 10 29.03 5.06 29.30
C ILE A 10 27.52 4.89 29.55
N LEU A 11 26.90 5.72 30.40
CA LEU A 11 25.46 5.69 30.63
C LEU A 11 24.65 6.13 29.39
N PHE A 12 25.16 7.08 28.59
CA PHE A 12 24.52 7.46 27.32
C PHE A 12 24.60 6.35 26.25
N LEU A 13 25.69 5.56 26.23
CA LEU A 13 25.83 4.45 25.30
C LEU A 13 24.89 3.28 25.62
N PHE A 14 24.52 3.07 26.89
CA PHE A 14 23.52 2.06 27.27
C PHE A 14 22.06 2.54 27.07
N SER A 15 21.78 3.85 27.00
CA SER A 15 20.43 4.33 26.67
C SER A 15 20.07 4.23 25.18
N PHE A 16 21.04 4.01 24.29
CA PHE A 16 20.78 3.69 22.88
C PHE A 16 20.65 2.17 22.62
N GLY A 17 20.72 1.35 23.67
CA GLY A 17 20.66 -0.11 23.59
C GLY A 17 19.28 -0.73 23.82
N CYS A 18 18.24 0.06 24.11
CA CYS A 18 16.84 -0.43 24.02
C CYS A 18 16.41 -0.45 22.55
N TYR A 19 17.11 -1.23 21.72
CA TYR A 19 16.54 -1.72 20.49
C TYR A 19 15.24 -2.43 20.85
N GLY A 20 14.14 -2.01 20.22
CA GLY A 20 12.82 -2.56 20.46
C GLY A 20 12.87 -4.08 20.48
N GLN A 21 12.31 -4.68 21.54
CA GLN A 21 12.32 -6.13 21.72
C GLN A 21 11.73 -6.79 20.48
N GLU A 22 12.55 -7.58 19.79
CA GLU A 22 12.15 -8.33 18.61
C GLU A 22 10.97 -9.26 18.95
N PHE A 23 10.06 -9.39 18.01
CA PHE A 23 9.00 -10.37 18.08
C PHE A 23 9.59 -11.75 17.80
N ILE A 24 9.54 -12.61 18.82
CA ILE A 24 9.85 -14.04 18.67
C ILE A 24 8.53 -14.71 18.28
N PHE A 25 8.36 -14.99 16.99
CA PHE A 25 7.19 -15.68 16.48
C PHE A 25 7.34 -17.18 16.61
N THR A 26 6.21 -17.89 16.68
CA THR A 26 6.21 -19.35 16.46
C THR A 26 6.64 -19.64 15.03
N ASP A 27 7.54 -20.60 14.84
CA ASP A 27 8.06 -20.99 13.53
C ASP A 27 6.93 -21.31 12.53
N ASN A 28 7.16 -20.96 11.26
CA ASN A 28 6.31 -21.23 10.07
C ASN A 28 5.15 -20.26 9.84
N PHE A 29 4.99 -19.21 10.65
CA PHE A 29 3.92 -18.23 10.48
C PHE A 29 4.41 -16.89 9.91
N GLU A 30 5.71 -16.69 9.70
CA GLU A 30 6.22 -15.41 9.19
C GLU A 30 5.87 -15.15 7.72
N GLY A 31 5.64 -16.17 6.90
CA GLY A 31 5.43 -16.00 5.46
C GLY A 31 6.75 -15.90 4.68
N SER A 32 6.78 -15.12 3.60
CA SER A 32 7.95 -15.13 2.67
C SER A 32 8.73 -13.81 2.63
N SER A 33 9.99 -13.87 3.07
CA SER A 33 10.86 -12.71 3.21
C SER A 33 11.16 -11.93 1.93
N ILE A 34 10.94 -12.52 0.76
CA ILE A 34 11.10 -11.85 -0.53
C ILE A 34 10.19 -10.62 -0.68
N LEU A 35 9.05 -10.59 0.02
CA LEU A 35 8.09 -9.48 -0.04
C LEU A 35 8.60 -8.19 0.58
N GLU A 36 9.61 -8.25 1.45
CA GLU A 36 10.27 -7.06 2.02
C GLU A 36 10.94 -6.20 0.93
N LYS A 37 11.45 -6.85 -0.13
CA LYS A 37 12.29 -6.20 -1.16
C LYS A 37 11.71 -6.33 -2.56
N ILE A 38 10.44 -6.71 -2.66
CA ILE A 38 9.82 -6.97 -3.95
C ILE A 38 9.58 -5.66 -4.71
N ASP A 39 10.15 -5.55 -5.90
CA ASP A 39 9.84 -4.47 -6.82
C ASP A 39 8.63 -4.88 -7.66
N ILE A 40 7.45 -4.33 -7.33
CA ILE A 40 6.21 -4.66 -8.02
C ILE A 40 6.24 -4.28 -9.53
N TRP A 41 7.08 -3.33 -9.95
CA TRP A 41 7.21 -2.96 -11.36
C TRP A 41 8.05 -3.94 -12.15
N LYS A 42 9.12 -4.44 -11.52
CA LYS A 42 9.90 -5.53 -12.08
C LYS A 42 9.07 -6.80 -12.10
N LEU A 43 8.32 -7.08 -11.04
CA LEU A 43 7.48 -8.25 -10.92
C LEU A 43 6.44 -8.36 -12.05
N GLU A 44 5.75 -7.25 -12.36
CA GLU A 44 4.78 -7.20 -13.47
C GLU A 44 5.40 -7.66 -14.80
N LYS A 45 6.66 -7.28 -15.07
CA LYS A 45 7.38 -7.67 -16.28
C LYS A 45 7.86 -9.12 -16.23
N ASP A 46 8.46 -9.51 -15.11
CA ASP A 46 9.07 -10.83 -14.93
C ASP A 46 8.00 -11.95 -14.91
N CYS A 47 6.77 -11.61 -14.50
CA CYS A 47 5.63 -12.52 -14.46
C CYS A 47 4.80 -12.54 -15.75
N GLN A 48 5.18 -11.84 -16.81
CA GLN A 48 4.51 -11.91 -18.10
C GLN A 48 5.01 -13.12 -18.91
N LYS A 49 4.11 -14.01 -19.31
CA LYS A 49 4.47 -15.12 -20.21
C LYS A 49 4.80 -14.57 -21.61
N PRO A 50 5.87 -15.04 -22.27
CA PRO A 50 6.13 -14.78 -23.68
C PRO A 50 4.96 -15.22 -24.57
N HIS A 51 4.79 -14.59 -25.72
CA HIS A 51 3.68 -14.89 -26.64
C HIS A 51 3.70 -16.35 -27.14
N ASP A 52 4.90 -16.90 -27.31
CA ASP A 52 5.21 -18.26 -27.74
C ASP A 52 5.44 -19.24 -26.58
N PHE A 53 5.07 -18.87 -25.33
CA PHE A 53 5.31 -19.68 -24.14
C PHE A 53 4.83 -21.14 -24.29
N TRP A 54 3.72 -21.37 -24.99
CA TRP A 54 3.17 -22.72 -25.20
C TRP A 54 3.89 -23.53 -26.28
N GLN A 55 4.76 -22.89 -27.08
CA GLN A 55 5.60 -23.54 -28.09
C GLN A 55 6.96 -23.96 -27.52
N PHE A 56 7.30 -23.50 -26.31
CA PHE A 56 8.53 -23.85 -25.61
C PHE A 56 8.55 -25.30 -25.14
N THR A 57 9.76 -25.86 -25.05
CA THR A 57 10.00 -27.12 -24.35
C THR A 57 9.64 -27.00 -22.86
N ASN A 58 9.45 -28.14 -22.18
CA ASN A 58 9.18 -28.13 -20.74
C ASN A 58 10.26 -27.39 -19.94
N SER A 59 11.54 -27.59 -20.27
CA SER A 59 12.65 -26.93 -19.56
C SER A 59 12.61 -25.40 -19.73
N GLU A 60 12.29 -24.91 -20.93
CA GLU A 60 12.17 -23.48 -21.19
C GLU A 60 10.97 -22.87 -20.49
N ARG A 61 9.86 -23.59 -20.41
CA ARG A 61 8.68 -23.15 -19.64
C ARG A 61 8.98 -23.05 -18.15
N GLU A 62 9.69 -24.01 -17.57
CA GLU A 62 10.11 -23.95 -16.16
C GLU A 62 11.04 -22.77 -15.91
N LYS A 63 12.08 -22.58 -16.72
CA LYS A 63 12.96 -21.39 -16.62
C LYS A 63 12.17 -20.08 -16.73
N SER A 64 11.17 -20.02 -17.61
CA SER A 64 10.32 -18.85 -17.73
C SER A 64 9.44 -18.64 -16.49
N ARG A 65 8.95 -19.71 -15.85
CA ARG A 65 8.16 -19.65 -14.61
C ARG A 65 9.00 -19.22 -13.41
N GLU A 66 10.26 -19.63 -13.35
CA GLU A 66 11.20 -19.28 -12.27
C GLU A 66 11.50 -17.77 -12.20
N ARG A 67 11.35 -17.04 -13.32
CA ARG A 67 11.48 -15.57 -13.34
C ARG A 67 10.44 -14.88 -12.48
N CYS A 68 9.23 -15.42 -12.42
CA CYS A 68 8.16 -14.85 -11.62
C CYS A 68 8.31 -15.29 -10.16
N GLN A 69 8.82 -14.38 -9.33
CA GLN A 69 9.09 -14.65 -7.91
C GLN A 69 7.86 -15.13 -7.13
N ILE A 70 6.64 -14.77 -7.54
CA ILE A 70 5.39 -15.22 -6.91
C ILE A 70 5.22 -16.74 -6.97
N ASN A 71 5.69 -17.38 -8.04
CA ASN A 71 5.57 -18.84 -8.20
C ASN A 71 6.34 -19.61 -7.10
N GLN A 72 7.32 -18.97 -6.46
CA GLN A 72 8.08 -19.53 -5.33
C GLN A 72 7.36 -19.39 -3.99
N ILE A 73 6.34 -18.52 -3.91
CA ILE A 73 5.62 -18.18 -2.68
C ILE A 73 4.22 -18.79 -2.67
N ALA A 74 3.58 -18.97 -3.83
CA ALA A 74 2.21 -19.46 -3.94
C ALA A 74 1.93 -20.75 -3.14
N PRO A 75 2.80 -21.77 -3.15
CA PRO A 75 2.58 -22.98 -2.35
C PRO A 75 2.50 -22.75 -0.84
N ASN A 76 3.09 -21.66 -0.32
CA ASN A 76 3.12 -21.38 1.11
C ASN A 76 1.74 -20.97 1.66
N PHE A 77 0.91 -20.30 0.86
CA PHE A 77 -0.41 -19.88 1.33
C PHE A 77 -1.37 -21.07 1.50
N ASP A 78 -1.47 -21.94 0.50
CA ASP A 78 -2.38 -23.09 0.55
C ASP A 78 -2.02 -24.02 1.72
N ASN A 79 -0.73 -24.32 1.88
CA ASN A 79 -0.23 -25.14 2.99
C ASN A 79 -0.55 -24.51 4.36
N LEU A 80 -0.29 -23.21 4.52
CA LEU A 80 -0.56 -22.50 5.77
C LEU A 80 -2.06 -22.48 6.10
N TYR A 81 -2.89 -22.24 5.08
CA TYR A 81 -4.33 -22.24 5.23
C TYR A 81 -4.87 -23.60 5.70
N GLU A 82 -4.29 -24.70 5.23
CA GLU A 82 -4.65 -26.05 5.63
C GLU A 82 -4.22 -26.39 7.06
N ILE A 83 -3.04 -25.94 7.50
CA ILE A 83 -2.48 -26.24 8.83
C ILE A 83 -3.23 -25.50 9.95
N ILE A 84 -3.77 -24.30 9.68
CA ILE A 84 -4.49 -23.51 10.69
C ILE A 84 -5.89 -24.11 10.92
N ASN A 85 -6.10 -24.62 12.14
CA ASN A 85 -7.33 -25.33 12.54
C ASN A 85 -8.48 -24.41 13.02
N ASN A 86 -8.26 -23.08 13.04
CA ASN A 86 -9.23 -21.96 13.04
C ASN A 86 -8.57 -20.67 13.56
N GLU A 87 -7.80 -20.81 14.63
CA GLU A 87 -7.07 -19.73 15.30
C GLU A 87 -5.70 -20.24 15.73
N VAL A 88 -4.67 -19.39 15.63
CA VAL A 88 -3.35 -19.66 16.18
C VAL A 88 -2.73 -18.39 16.77
N VAL A 89 -2.21 -18.49 17.98
CA VAL A 89 -1.44 -17.42 18.63
C VAL A 89 0.00 -17.52 18.16
N ILE A 90 0.48 -16.52 17.41
CA ILE A 90 1.83 -16.51 16.84
C ILE A 90 2.82 -15.70 17.67
N TYR A 91 2.33 -14.86 18.59
CA TYR A 91 3.12 -14.09 19.55
C TYR A 91 2.29 -13.83 20.81
N ASN A 92 2.90 -13.92 21.98
CA ASN A 92 2.24 -13.66 23.27
C ASN A 92 3.24 -13.15 24.31
N GLN A 93 3.16 -11.88 24.68
CA GLN A 93 3.99 -11.28 25.73
C GLN A 93 3.28 -10.07 26.35
N ASP A 94 3.39 -9.87 27.66
CA ASP A 94 2.93 -8.66 28.37
C ASP A 94 1.47 -8.23 28.07
N ASN A 95 0.56 -9.21 28.01
CA ASN A 95 -0.86 -9.05 27.63
C ASN A 95 -1.10 -8.60 26.18
N PHE A 96 -0.06 -8.55 25.36
CA PHE A 96 -0.11 -8.33 23.93
C PHE A 96 -0.02 -9.66 23.19
N LYS A 97 -0.97 -9.95 22.31
CA LYS A 97 -1.00 -11.15 21.48
C LYS A 97 -1.20 -10.79 20.02
N LEU A 98 -0.56 -11.57 19.15
CA LEU A 98 -0.87 -11.59 17.73
C LEU A 98 -1.48 -12.94 17.40
N VAL A 99 -2.64 -12.90 16.76
CA VAL A 99 -3.47 -14.08 16.53
C VAL A 99 -3.86 -14.14 15.07
N ILE A 100 -3.51 -15.24 14.39
CA ILE A 100 -3.99 -15.51 13.05
C ILE A 100 -5.31 -16.26 13.14
N ASN A 101 -6.33 -15.74 12.45
CA ASN A 101 -7.66 -16.32 12.38
C ASN A 101 -8.00 -16.70 10.93
N LYS A 102 -8.50 -17.91 10.75
CA LYS A 102 -8.96 -18.46 9.47
C LYS A 102 -10.45 -18.23 9.31
N LYS A 103 -10.87 -17.85 8.11
CA LYS A 103 -12.28 -17.64 7.75
C LYS A 103 -12.55 -18.08 6.32
N ILE A 104 -13.69 -18.74 6.11
CA ILE A 104 -14.30 -18.96 4.80
C ILE A 104 -15.61 -18.19 4.76
N TYR A 105 -15.83 -17.44 3.69
CA TYR A 105 -17.11 -16.79 3.43
C TYR A 105 -17.33 -16.62 1.93
N ASP A 106 -18.59 -16.39 1.55
CA ASP A 106 -18.93 -16.10 0.16
C ASP A 106 -18.87 -14.60 -0.11
N LYS A 107 -18.14 -14.20 -1.15
CA LYS A 107 -18.21 -12.87 -1.73
C LYS A 107 -19.19 -12.89 -2.90
N THR A 108 -20.16 -11.97 -2.90
CA THR A 108 -21.08 -11.81 -4.01
C THR A 108 -20.47 -10.86 -5.04
N ILE A 109 -20.27 -11.35 -6.27
CA ILE A 109 -19.83 -10.57 -7.43
C ILE A 109 -20.80 -10.88 -8.57
N ASN A 110 -21.43 -9.86 -9.15
CA ASN A 110 -22.41 -10.00 -10.25
C ASN A 110 -23.51 -11.04 -9.94
N ASN A 111 -24.12 -10.97 -8.75
CA ASN A 111 -25.14 -11.90 -8.24
C ASN A 111 -24.71 -13.38 -8.13
N LYS A 112 -23.41 -13.67 -8.26
CA LYS A 112 -22.83 -15.00 -8.04
C LYS A 112 -21.98 -14.99 -6.78
N LYS A 113 -22.00 -16.10 -6.03
CA LYS A 113 -21.23 -16.28 -4.81
C LYS A 113 -19.93 -17.01 -5.13
N TYR A 114 -18.82 -16.45 -4.67
CA TYR A 114 -17.49 -17.04 -4.78
C TYR A 114 -16.89 -17.25 -3.40
N PRO A 115 -16.35 -18.44 -3.09
CA PRO A 115 -15.73 -18.69 -1.82
C PRO A 115 -14.44 -17.86 -1.70
N VAL A 116 -14.27 -17.21 -0.56
CA VAL A 116 -13.05 -16.53 -0.15
C VAL A 116 -12.43 -17.32 0.99
N LYS A 117 -11.18 -17.71 0.83
CA LYS A 117 -10.32 -18.21 1.91
C LYS A 117 -9.53 -17.03 2.45
N GLU A 118 -9.63 -16.74 3.75
CA GLU A 118 -8.96 -15.60 4.37
C GLU A 118 -8.21 -16.03 5.64
N LEU A 119 -6.99 -15.55 5.78
CA LEU A 119 -6.23 -15.48 7.02
C LEU A 119 -6.13 -14.02 7.44
N SER A 120 -6.49 -13.75 8.67
CA SER A 120 -6.45 -12.41 9.23
C SER A 120 -5.56 -12.37 10.46
N LEU A 121 -4.83 -11.28 10.64
CA LEU A 121 -3.98 -11.05 11.79
C LEU A 121 -4.67 -10.06 12.73
N SER A 122 -5.00 -10.52 13.93
CA SER A 122 -5.60 -9.70 14.98
C SER A 122 -4.55 -9.32 16.02
N LEU A 123 -4.55 -8.05 16.43
CA LEU A 123 -3.80 -7.53 17.56
C LEU A 123 -4.72 -7.51 18.77
N ILE A 124 -4.33 -8.23 19.84
CA ILE A 124 -5.10 -8.33 21.07
C ILE A 124 -4.28 -7.73 22.20
N TYR A 125 -4.85 -6.78 22.93
CA TYR A 125 -4.25 -6.20 24.13
C TYR A 125 -5.20 -6.35 25.32
N LYS A 126 -4.71 -6.94 26.42
CA LYS A 126 -5.51 -7.23 27.62
C LYS A 126 -6.81 -7.99 27.27
N ASN A 127 -6.69 -9.03 26.45
CA ASN A 127 -7.78 -9.88 25.94
C ASN A 127 -8.86 -9.18 25.10
N ASN A 128 -8.65 -7.92 24.69
CA ASN A 128 -9.54 -7.22 23.77
C ASN A 128 -8.86 -7.10 22.40
N GLN A 129 -9.58 -7.47 21.34
CA GLN A 129 -9.12 -7.19 19.98
C GLN A 129 -9.10 -5.68 19.77
N LYS A 130 -7.92 -5.14 19.44
CA LYS A 130 -7.71 -3.70 19.22
C LYS A 130 -7.69 -3.37 17.75
N ASP A 131 -7.06 -4.21 16.95
CA ASP A 131 -6.94 -4.00 15.51
C ASP A 131 -6.86 -5.33 14.76
N LYS A 132 -7.10 -5.28 13.45
CA LYS A 132 -7.15 -6.43 12.57
C LYS A 132 -6.82 -6.04 11.13
N ILE A 133 -5.94 -6.81 10.49
CA ILE A 133 -5.68 -6.75 9.04
C ILE A 133 -5.92 -8.10 8.39
N ILE A 134 -6.22 -8.09 7.09
CA ILE A 134 -6.21 -9.32 6.28
C ILE A 134 -4.77 -9.60 5.93
N LEU A 135 -4.26 -10.74 6.38
CA LEU A 135 -2.87 -11.15 6.19
C LEU A 135 -2.71 -11.82 4.83
N ALA A 136 -3.60 -12.76 4.52
CA ALA A 136 -3.61 -13.44 3.23
C ALA A 136 -5.03 -13.82 2.84
N ASN A 137 -5.31 -13.83 1.54
CA ASN A 137 -6.58 -14.31 1.03
C ASN A 137 -6.42 -14.89 -0.37
N SER A 138 -7.37 -15.73 -0.76
CA SER A 138 -7.50 -16.21 -2.13
C SER A 138 -8.97 -16.23 -2.51
N TYR A 139 -9.29 -15.62 -3.65
CA TYR A 139 -10.65 -15.61 -4.19
C TYR A 139 -10.66 -15.46 -5.71
N TYR A 140 -11.69 -16.02 -6.34
CA TYR A 140 -11.93 -15.80 -7.76
C TYR A 140 -12.64 -14.48 -7.98
N ASP A 141 -12.06 -13.66 -8.84
CA ASP A 141 -12.70 -12.47 -9.38
C ASP A 141 -13.25 -12.75 -10.78
N VAL A 142 -14.44 -12.24 -11.05
CA VAL A 142 -15.21 -12.52 -12.27
C VAL A 142 -15.75 -11.25 -12.92
N GLU A 143 -15.29 -10.07 -12.53
CA GLU A 143 -15.57 -8.85 -13.29
C GLU A 143 -14.81 -8.88 -14.63
N GLY A 144 -15.50 -9.39 -15.66
CA GLY A 144 -15.09 -9.34 -17.07
C GLY A 144 -14.11 -10.43 -17.51
N TYR A 145 -13.09 -10.73 -16.70
CA TYR A 145 -12.10 -11.77 -16.98
C TYR A 145 -11.99 -12.66 -15.74
N TYR A 146 -11.98 -13.99 -15.88
CA TYR A 146 -11.84 -14.89 -14.73
C TYR A 146 -10.37 -14.86 -14.25
N TRP A 147 -10.12 -14.35 -13.05
CA TRP A 147 -8.78 -14.35 -12.47
C TRP A 147 -8.77 -14.74 -11.00
N LEU A 148 -7.64 -15.32 -10.56
CA LEU A 148 -7.44 -15.70 -9.16
C LEU A 148 -6.70 -14.56 -8.46
N SER A 149 -7.34 -13.96 -7.46
CA SER A 149 -6.73 -12.94 -6.63
C SER A 149 -6.08 -13.61 -5.44
N ASN A 150 -4.78 -13.38 -5.24
CA ASN A 150 -4.01 -13.93 -4.13
C ASN A 150 -3.29 -12.81 -3.38
N GLN A 151 -3.44 -12.81 -2.06
CA GLN A 151 -2.67 -11.94 -1.17
C GLN A 151 -1.62 -12.75 -0.41
N TYR A 152 -0.36 -12.36 -0.59
CA TYR A 152 0.80 -12.93 0.10
C TYR A 152 1.27 -12.01 1.22
N TYR A 153 2.00 -12.57 2.18
CA TYR A 153 2.50 -11.80 3.33
C TYR A 153 3.88 -12.22 3.83
N TYR A 154 4.50 -11.29 4.56
CA TYR A 154 5.66 -11.52 5.39
C TYR A 154 5.58 -10.70 6.68
N ILE A 155 5.93 -11.29 7.83
CA ILE A 155 6.02 -10.63 9.13
C ILE A 155 7.48 -10.72 9.59
N THR A 156 8.15 -9.59 9.80
CA THR A 156 9.55 -9.57 10.27
C THR A 156 9.62 -9.67 11.79
N PRO A 157 10.73 -10.18 12.35
CA PRO A 157 11.00 -10.09 13.79
C PRO A 157 11.00 -8.66 14.34
N LYS A 158 11.14 -7.64 13.50
CA LYS A 158 11.06 -6.22 13.91
C LYS A 158 9.63 -5.70 14.01
N GLY A 159 8.65 -6.50 13.61
CA GLY A 159 7.23 -6.14 13.61
C GLY A 159 6.78 -5.39 12.35
N ASP A 160 7.57 -5.45 11.28
CA ASP A 160 7.12 -4.99 9.96
C ASP A 160 6.30 -6.09 9.29
N ILE A 161 5.23 -5.70 8.60
CA ILE A 161 4.33 -6.61 7.88
C ILE A 161 4.22 -6.14 6.45
N TYR A 162 4.61 -7.00 5.51
CA TYR A 162 4.54 -6.74 4.08
C TYR A 162 3.42 -7.57 3.46
N LEU A 163 2.52 -6.93 2.74
CA LEU A 163 1.43 -7.59 2.02
C LEU A 163 1.55 -7.30 0.53
N LEU A 164 1.32 -8.31 -0.31
CA LEU A 164 1.24 -8.15 -1.75
C LEU A 164 -0.04 -8.80 -2.26
N LEU A 165 -0.94 -7.99 -2.82
CA LEU A 165 -2.08 -8.48 -3.58
C LEU A 165 -1.69 -8.58 -5.05
N ALA A 166 -1.90 -9.75 -5.65
CA ALA A 166 -1.66 -9.98 -7.07
C ALA A 166 -2.83 -10.72 -7.72
N LYS A 167 -3.05 -10.44 -8.99
CA LYS A 167 -3.96 -11.19 -9.85
C LYS A 167 -3.21 -12.16 -10.73
N ASP A 168 -3.61 -13.41 -10.68
CA ASP A 168 -3.16 -14.45 -11.58
C ASP A 168 -4.15 -14.59 -12.73
N ILE A 169 -3.69 -14.22 -13.93
CA ILE A 169 -4.37 -14.48 -15.20
C ILE A 169 -3.53 -15.47 -15.99
N ASP A 170 -4.17 -16.27 -16.85
CA ASP A 170 -3.49 -17.33 -17.60
C ASP A 170 -2.20 -16.87 -18.30
N THR A 171 -2.12 -15.61 -18.75
CA THR A 171 -0.93 -15.08 -19.44
C THR A 171 0.09 -14.39 -18.53
N SER A 172 -0.25 -14.05 -17.28
CA SER A 172 0.66 -13.32 -16.38
C SER A 172 0.18 -13.25 -14.93
N VAL A 173 1.09 -13.03 -13.99
CA VAL A 173 0.73 -12.53 -12.66
C VAL A 173 0.96 -11.02 -12.61
N LYS A 174 -0.06 -10.24 -12.23
CA LYS A 174 0.03 -8.77 -12.14
C LYS A 174 -0.14 -8.31 -10.69
N PRO A 175 0.82 -7.56 -10.12
CA PRO A 175 0.65 -6.97 -8.80
C PRO A 175 -0.40 -5.86 -8.83
N ILE A 176 -1.29 -5.87 -7.85
CA ILE A 176 -2.36 -4.88 -7.69
C ILE A 176 -1.92 -3.81 -6.71
N PHE A 177 -1.53 -4.20 -5.50
CA PHE A 177 -0.86 -3.30 -4.56
C PHE A 177 0.07 -4.05 -3.62
N TRP A 178 1.05 -3.31 -3.10
CA TRP A 178 1.92 -3.73 -2.01
C TRP A 178 1.76 -2.79 -0.83
N LYS A 179 1.74 -3.34 0.38
CA LYS A 179 1.55 -2.58 1.62
C LYS A 179 2.62 -2.94 2.63
N HIS A 180 3.11 -1.93 3.33
CA HIS A 180 3.97 -2.09 4.49
C HIS A 180 3.29 -1.51 5.73
N TYR A 181 2.99 -2.38 6.69
CA TYR A 181 2.54 -2.00 8.02
C TYR A 181 3.67 -2.17 9.04
N GLN A 182 3.58 -1.41 10.13
CA GLN A 182 4.37 -1.62 11.34
C GLN A 182 3.43 -1.90 12.50
N ILE A 183 3.79 -2.88 13.34
CA ILE A 183 3.09 -3.13 14.59
C ILE A 183 3.45 -2.02 15.59
N ASP A 184 2.48 -1.18 15.89
CA ASP A 184 2.59 -0.12 16.89
C ASP A 184 2.10 -0.67 18.24
N LYS A 185 3.04 -1.12 19.07
CA LYS A 185 2.73 -1.66 20.41
C LYS A 185 2.13 -0.60 21.33
N GLU A 186 2.53 0.66 21.19
CA GLU A 186 2.11 1.75 22.08
C GLU A 186 0.63 2.08 21.87
N ASN A 187 0.20 2.19 20.60
CA ASN A 187 -1.19 2.48 20.26
C ASN A 187 -2.03 1.22 20.01
N SER A 188 -1.41 0.03 20.06
CA SER A 188 -2.07 -1.27 19.82
C SER A 188 -2.76 -1.35 18.45
N GLN A 189 -2.06 -0.94 17.39
CA GLN A 189 -2.58 -0.89 16.02
C GLN A 189 -1.56 -1.38 14.99
N PHE A 190 -2.05 -1.77 13.82
CA PHE A 190 -1.24 -1.98 12.62
C PHE A 190 -1.18 -0.66 11.84
N GLN A 191 -0.06 0.04 11.97
CA GLN A 191 0.10 1.32 11.30
C GLN A 191 0.58 1.11 9.87
N LEU A 192 -0.24 1.46 8.87
CA LEU A 192 0.19 1.49 7.47
C LEU A 192 1.25 2.58 7.29
N LYS A 193 2.42 2.21 6.79
CA LYS A 193 3.55 3.11 6.52
C LYS A 193 3.67 3.42 5.03
N GLU A 194 3.46 2.43 4.19
CA GLU A 194 3.60 2.59 2.75
C GLU A 194 2.56 1.77 1.96
N LEU A 195 2.06 2.36 0.88
CA LEU A 195 1.20 1.71 -0.11
C LEU A 195 1.73 2.00 -1.52
N LEU A 196 1.98 0.94 -2.27
CA LEU A 196 2.27 1.00 -3.70
C LEU A 196 1.07 0.44 -4.46
N VAL A 197 0.49 1.20 -5.39
CA VAL A 197 -0.63 0.77 -6.23
C VAL A 197 -0.12 0.54 -7.64
N GLY A 198 -0.26 -0.67 -8.16
CA GLY A 198 0.31 -1.08 -9.44
C GLY A 198 -0.66 -1.35 -10.58
N GLU A 199 -1.96 -1.45 -10.29
CA GLU A 199 -2.99 -1.57 -11.31
C GLU A 199 -3.49 -0.20 -11.77
N GLY A 200 -3.61 -0.01 -13.09
CA GLY A 200 -3.99 1.27 -13.69
C GLY A 200 -2.90 2.31 -13.52
N TYR A 201 -3.21 3.39 -12.81
CA TYR A 201 -2.24 4.43 -12.48
C TYR A 201 -1.35 4.00 -11.32
N LYS A 202 -0.04 4.26 -11.47
CA LYS A 202 0.96 3.80 -10.51
C LYS A 202 1.20 4.88 -9.47
N TYR A 203 0.90 4.56 -8.21
CA TYR A 203 1.03 5.48 -7.09
C TYR A 203 1.94 4.91 -6.00
N GLN A 204 2.60 5.80 -5.27
CA GLN A 204 3.27 5.50 -4.01
C GLN A 204 2.77 6.48 -2.94
N ILE A 205 2.36 5.93 -1.81
CA ILE A 205 1.92 6.71 -0.65
C ILE A 205 2.81 6.32 0.53
N ILE A 206 3.49 7.29 1.14
CA ILE A 206 4.23 7.12 2.39
C ILE A 206 3.49 7.89 3.47
N TYR A 207 2.81 7.17 4.34
CA TYR A 207 1.88 7.76 5.30
C TYR A 207 2.62 8.48 6.45
N PRO A 208 2.05 9.59 6.96
CA PRO A 208 0.90 10.35 6.42
C PRO A 208 1.34 11.49 5.48
N ASN A 209 2.58 11.50 5.01
CA ASN A 209 3.23 12.74 4.56
C ASN A 209 3.44 12.87 3.06
N GLN A 210 3.31 11.79 2.29
CA GLN A 210 3.75 11.81 0.89
C GLN A 210 2.80 11.03 -0.01
N PHE A 211 2.39 11.66 -1.10
CA PHE A 211 1.70 11.03 -2.23
C PHE A 211 2.50 11.28 -3.50
N LYS A 212 2.81 10.22 -4.27
CA LYS A 212 3.56 10.32 -5.53
C LYS A 212 2.85 9.56 -6.64
N MET A 213 2.67 10.24 -7.77
CA MET A 213 2.30 9.61 -9.03
C MET A 213 3.55 9.15 -9.76
N LEU A 214 3.72 7.85 -9.95
CA LEU A 214 4.93 7.26 -10.54
C LEU A 214 4.81 7.09 -12.05
N LYS A 215 3.66 6.59 -12.54
CA LYS A 215 3.37 6.40 -13.96
C LYS A 215 1.88 6.46 -14.24
N GLY A 216 1.55 6.86 -15.46
CA GLY A 216 0.19 7.10 -15.91
C GLY A 216 0.18 8.38 -16.73
N SER A 217 0.52 8.30 -18.01
CA SER A 217 0.64 9.49 -18.85
C SER A 217 -0.70 10.22 -18.92
N LEU A 218 -0.73 11.44 -18.43
CA LEU A 218 -1.74 12.40 -18.84
C LEU A 218 -1.39 12.82 -20.26
N GLU A 219 -2.17 12.38 -21.25
CA GLU A 219 -2.12 13.01 -22.57
C GLU A 219 -2.74 14.40 -22.42
N ALA A 220 -1.90 15.41 -22.20
CA ALA A 220 -2.30 16.82 -22.00
C ALA A 220 -3.24 17.33 -23.11
N SER A 221 -3.17 16.73 -24.30
CA SER A 221 -4.00 17.05 -25.47
C SER A 221 -5.48 16.69 -25.36
N ARG A 222 -5.92 15.99 -24.30
CA ARG A 222 -7.32 15.55 -24.14
C ARG A 222 -8.19 16.46 -23.26
N PHE A 223 -7.63 17.47 -22.61
CA PHE A 223 -8.36 18.24 -21.60
C PHE A 223 -8.41 19.73 -21.90
N ASN A 224 -9.62 20.29 -21.95
CA ASN A 224 -9.86 21.73 -22.00
C ASN A 224 -9.81 22.30 -20.56
N ILE A 225 -8.88 23.23 -20.30
CA ILE A 225 -8.65 23.82 -18.96
C ILE A 225 -9.90 24.49 -18.40
N ASP A 226 -10.73 25.11 -19.25
CA ASP A 226 -11.93 25.80 -18.77
C ASP A 226 -13.06 24.82 -18.41
N GLU A 227 -13.14 23.66 -19.07
CA GLU A 227 -14.03 22.56 -18.67
C GLU A 227 -13.57 21.96 -17.33
N LEU A 228 -12.26 21.86 -17.09
CA LEU A 228 -11.72 21.37 -15.83
C LEU A 228 -12.03 22.29 -14.65
N LYS A 229 -12.02 23.62 -14.83
CA LYS A 229 -12.43 24.55 -13.76
C LYS A 229 -13.89 24.34 -13.34
N THR A 230 -14.77 23.98 -14.28
CA THR A 230 -16.17 23.68 -13.95
C THR A 230 -16.34 22.38 -13.17
N CYS A 231 -15.39 21.43 -13.29
CA CYS A 231 -15.36 20.25 -12.43
C CYS A 231 -15.16 20.53 -10.94
N TYR A 232 -14.48 21.62 -10.60
CA TYR A 232 -14.26 22.04 -9.21
C TYR A 232 -15.41 22.88 -8.64
N GLN A 233 -16.26 23.43 -9.51
CA GLN A 233 -17.35 24.31 -9.09
C GLN A 233 -18.68 23.55 -8.91
N ASN A 234 -18.81 22.32 -9.42
CA ASN A 234 -20.03 21.51 -9.32
C ASN A 234 -19.71 20.05 -8.98
N GLU A 235 -19.99 19.64 -7.74
CA GLU A 235 -19.76 18.27 -7.24
C GLU A 235 -20.50 17.15 -8.01
N HIS A 236 -21.48 17.50 -8.86
CA HIS A 236 -22.37 16.55 -9.55
C HIS A 236 -22.15 16.51 -11.07
N ASN A 237 -21.03 17.05 -11.56
CA ASN A 237 -20.75 17.03 -13.00
C ASN A 237 -20.15 15.66 -13.41
N THR A 238 -20.89 14.92 -14.23
CA THR A 238 -20.52 13.60 -14.76
C THR A 238 -19.28 13.63 -15.68
N ILE A 239 -18.76 14.82 -16.01
CA ILE A 239 -17.57 15.04 -16.85
C ILE A 239 -16.26 14.87 -16.03
N CYS A 240 -16.33 14.79 -14.70
CA CYS A 240 -15.15 14.87 -13.83
C CYS A 240 -14.57 13.50 -13.50
N SER A 241 -13.62 13.03 -14.31
CA SER A 241 -12.89 11.78 -14.10
C SER A 241 -11.65 11.98 -13.22
N LEU A 242 -11.06 10.87 -12.74
CA LEU A 242 -9.76 10.88 -12.07
C LEU A 242 -8.68 11.62 -12.88
N ASP A 243 -8.68 11.50 -14.20
CA ASP A 243 -7.70 12.18 -15.06
C ASP A 243 -7.86 13.69 -15.09
N SER A 244 -9.10 14.17 -15.05
CA SER A 244 -9.39 15.60 -14.90
C SER A 244 -8.79 16.15 -13.60
N TYR A 245 -8.92 15.41 -12.49
CA TYR A 245 -8.36 15.81 -11.21
C TYR A 245 -6.84 15.81 -11.20
N ARG A 246 -6.22 14.79 -11.79
CA ARG A 246 -4.77 14.66 -11.88
C ARG A 246 -4.14 15.76 -12.74
N TYR A 247 -4.72 16.04 -13.90
CA TYR A 247 -4.20 17.08 -14.79
C TYR A 247 -4.26 18.45 -14.14
N TYR A 248 -5.36 18.77 -13.44
CA TYR A 248 -5.44 20.05 -12.74
C TYR A 248 -4.51 20.11 -11.53
N HIS A 249 -4.32 19.01 -10.80
CA HIS A 249 -3.30 18.92 -9.76
C HIS A 249 -1.91 19.29 -10.29
N ASP A 250 -1.54 18.79 -11.47
CA ASP A 250 -0.25 19.10 -12.10
C ASP A 250 -0.14 20.59 -12.45
N ILE A 251 -1.20 21.20 -12.99
CA ILE A 251 -1.26 22.66 -13.26
C ILE A 251 -1.07 23.47 -11.97
N LEU A 252 -1.79 23.10 -10.91
CA LEU A 252 -1.70 23.80 -9.62
C LEU A 252 -0.31 23.65 -9.01
N SER A 253 0.29 22.46 -9.10
CA SER A 253 1.65 22.20 -8.63
C SER A 253 2.67 23.07 -9.36
N GLN A 254 2.56 23.18 -10.69
CA GLN A 254 3.40 24.09 -11.50
C GLN A 254 3.19 25.55 -11.11
N LYS A 255 1.93 25.97 -10.90
CA LYS A 255 1.62 27.33 -10.45
C LYS A 255 2.24 27.63 -9.08
N LEU A 256 2.16 26.70 -8.13
CA LEU A 256 2.78 26.87 -6.81
C LEU A 256 4.30 27.05 -6.91
N VAL A 257 4.97 26.25 -7.75
CA VAL A 257 6.41 26.40 -8.01
C VAL A 257 6.71 27.78 -8.60
N SER A 258 5.95 28.22 -9.60
CA SER A 258 6.13 29.56 -10.18
C SER A 258 5.89 30.71 -9.19
N LEU A 259 4.98 30.54 -8.23
CA LEU A 259 4.78 31.50 -7.14
C LEU A 259 5.97 31.52 -6.18
N ALA A 260 6.54 30.35 -5.86
CA ALA A 260 7.73 30.27 -5.02
C ALA A 260 8.99 30.85 -5.65
N GLU A 261 9.15 30.74 -6.97
CA GLU A 261 10.25 31.40 -7.68
C GLU A 261 10.16 32.93 -7.62
N LYS A 262 8.94 33.48 -7.64
CA LYS A 262 8.69 34.92 -7.52
C LYS A 262 8.83 35.44 -6.08
N ASN A 263 8.58 34.57 -5.10
CA ASN A 263 8.54 34.94 -3.69
C ASN A 263 9.33 33.91 -2.85
N PRO A 264 10.63 34.15 -2.57
CA PRO A 264 11.52 33.16 -1.97
C PRO A 264 11.06 32.62 -0.61
N THR A 265 10.26 33.40 0.13
CA THR A 265 9.62 32.98 1.39
C THR A 265 8.61 31.86 1.19
N VAL A 266 8.07 31.67 -0.01
CA VAL A 266 7.13 30.59 -0.34
C VAL A 266 7.85 29.27 -0.64
N ASN A 267 9.11 29.30 -1.11
CA ASN A 267 9.83 28.07 -1.47
C ASN A 267 10.09 27.15 -0.26
N GLU A 268 10.55 27.71 0.87
CA GLU A 268 10.65 26.96 2.14
C GLU A 268 9.28 26.49 2.65
N ASN A 269 8.20 27.17 2.25
CA ASN A 269 6.83 26.80 2.60
C ASN A 269 6.22 25.74 1.67
N ILE A 270 6.75 25.46 0.47
CA ILE A 270 6.16 24.45 -0.44
C ILE A 270 6.16 23.07 0.21
N ASP A 271 7.30 22.63 0.75
CA ASP A 271 7.42 21.33 1.42
C ASP A 271 6.48 21.20 2.62
N ILE A 272 6.29 22.32 3.33
CA ILE A 272 5.35 22.41 4.46
C ILE A 272 3.91 22.31 3.95
N ILE A 273 3.56 23.04 2.89
CA ILE A 273 2.23 23.03 2.28
C ILE A 273 1.89 21.62 1.79
N ASP A 274 2.80 20.96 1.06
CA ASP A 274 2.59 19.60 0.55
C ASP A 274 2.38 18.62 1.71
N LYS A 275 3.23 18.68 2.73
CA LYS A 275 3.10 17.83 3.92
C LYS A 275 1.79 18.06 4.68
N GLU A 276 1.37 19.31 4.88
CA GLU A 276 0.10 19.65 5.52
C GLU A 276 -1.10 19.11 4.72
N ILE A 277 -1.08 19.29 3.39
CA ILE A 277 -2.13 18.80 2.51
C ILE A 277 -2.17 17.26 2.54
N ASN A 278 -1.02 16.60 2.43
CA ASN A 278 -0.91 15.15 2.50
C ASN A 278 -1.45 14.61 3.84
N GLN A 279 -1.12 15.23 4.98
CA GLN A 279 -1.64 14.81 6.28
C GLN A 279 -3.17 14.90 6.39
N ILE A 280 -3.78 15.88 5.72
CA ILE A 280 -5.24 16.04 5.69
C ILE A 280 -5.88 14.99 4.77
N CYS A 281 -5.28 14.74 3.61
CA CYS A 281 -5.89 13.93 2.56
C CYS A 281 -5.59 12.42 2.68
N LEU A 282 -4.47 12.03 3.28
CA LEU A 282 -4.06 10.64 3.45
C LEU A 282 -4.63 10.00 4.72
N THR A 283 -5.94 10.16 4.91
CA THR A 283 -6.70 9.67 6.06
C THR A 283 -7.67 8.52 5.70
N SER A 284 -7.86 8.28 4.40
CA SER A 284 -8.77 7.25 3.90
C SER A 284 -8.23 5.85 4.18
N SER A 285 -9.12 4.92 4.54
CA SER A 285 -8.76 3.51 4.73
C SER A 285 -8.17 2.94 3.43
N PRO A 286 -7.05 2.21 3.51
CA PRO A 286 -6.40 1.65 2.33
C PRO A 286 -7.28 0.58 1.66
N PRO A 287 -7.22 0.42 0.32
CA PRO A 287 -8.05 -0.53 -0.40
C PRO A 287 -7.67 -1.97 -0.01
N ILE A 288 -8.65 -2.80 0.32
CA ILE A 288 -8.48 -4.22 0.63
C ILE A 288 -8.59 -5.07 -0.63
N TYR A 289 -9.43 -4.66 -1.58
CA TYR A 289 -9.70 -5.37 -2.83
C TYR A 289 -9.39 -4.48 -4.03
N HIS A 290 -9.20 -5.12 -5.18
CA HIS A 290 -8.86 -4.43 -6.42
C HIS A 290 -9.92 -3.38 -6.82
N ASN A 291 -11.21 -3.72 -6.68
CA ASN A 291 -12.33 -2.87 -7.07
C ASN A 291 -12.50 -1.61 -6.20
N GLN A 292 -11.72 -1.47 -5.12
CA GLN A 292 -11.73 -0.29 -4.26
C GLN A 292 -10.67 0.74 -4.65
N ILE A 293 -9.75 0.39 -5.56
CA ILE A 293 -8.59 1.22 -5.91
C ILE A 293 -9.01 2.49 -6.63
N GLU A 294 -9.95 2.39 -7.56
CA GLU A 294 -10.43 3.53 -8.34
C GLU A 294 -11.01 4.61 -7.42
N ASP A 295 -12.00 4.26 -6.61
CA ASP A 295 -12.61 5.19 -5.63
C ASP A 295 -11.58 5.73 -4.64
N PHE A 296 -10.68 4.87 -4.14
CA PHE A 296 -9.64 5.27 -3.19
C PHE A 296 -8.70 6.32 -3.80
N THR A 297 -8.19 6.08 -5.00
CA THR A 297 -7.27 6.99 -5.69
C THR A 297 -7.96 8.27 -6.15
N PHE A 298 -9.23 8.18 -6.58
CA PHE A 298 -10.07 9.34 -6.88
C PHE A 298 -10.23 10.26 -5.67
N ASN A 299 -10.64 9.71 -4.52
CA ASN A 299 -10.88 10.52 -3.32
C ASN A 299 -9.62 11.21 -2.81
N ILE A 300 -8.47 10.52 -2.82
CA ILE A 300 -7.20 11.13 -2.45
C ILE A 300 -6.83 12.24 -3.42
N THR A 301 -6.86 11.96 -4.73
CA THR A 301 -6.49 12.94 -5.75
C THR A 301 -7.40 14.18 -5.67
N LYS A 302 -8.72 13.98 -5.54
CA LYS A 302 -9.69 15.06 -5.35
C LYS A 302 -9.31 15.95 -4.17
N CYS A 303 -9.07 15.35 -3.00
CA CYS A 303 -8.69 16.09 -1.80
C CYS A 303 -7.40 16.89 -2.01
N LEU A 304 -6.35 16.26 -2.54
CA LEU A 304 -5.05 16.91 -2.77
C LEU A 304 -5.25 18.15 -3.65
N THR A 305 -6.00 18.00 -4.74
CA THR A 305 -6.23 19.10 -5.68
C THR A 305 -7.05 20.23 -5.08
N GLU A 306 -8.13 19.93 -4.36
CA GLU A 306 -8.97 20.94 -3.70
C GLU A 306 -8.19 21.74 -2.64
N LYS A 307 -7.40 21.05 -1.81
CA LYS A 307 -6.61 21.69 -0.76
C LYS A 307 -5.47 22.53 -1.33
N LEU A 308 -4.83 22.05 -2.40
CA LEU A 308 -3.80 22.80 -3.11
C LEU A 308 -4.37 24.07 -3.74
N ASN A 309 -5.52 23.97 -4.41
CA ASN A 309 -6.18 25.14 -5.01
C ASN A 309 -6.50 26.20 -3.94
N TYR A 310 -7.11 25.79 -2.83
CA TYR A 310 -7.43 26.69 -1.73
C TYR A 310 -6.19 27.38 -1.13
N LYS A 311 -5.07 26.67 -1.00
CA LYS A 311 -3.81 27.25 -0.52
C LYS A 311 -3.26 28.27 -1.51
N ILE A 312 -3.25 27.97 -2.81
CA ILE A 312 -2.80 28.89 -3.86
C ILE A 312 -3.68 30.15 -3.88
N GLU A 313 -5.01 30.03 -3.82
CA GLU A 313 -5.91 31.20 -3.78
C GLU A 313 -5.66 32.12 -2.58
N LYS A 314 -5.23 31.57 -1.45
CA LYS A 314 -4.86 32.36 -0.27
C LYS A 314 -3.54 33.08 -0.43
N ILE A 315 -2.57 32.46 -1.10
CA ILE A 315 -1.27 33.08 -1.39
C ILE A 315 -1.49 34.23 -2.38
N ASP A 316 -2.21 33.99 -3.48
CA ASP A 316 -2.52 34.99 -4.51
C ASP A 316 -3.31 36.20 -3.97
N LYS A 317 -4.14 36.03 -2.93
CA LYS A 317 -4.92 37.12 -2.31
C LYS A 317 -4.13 37.97 -1.32
N ASN A 318 -2.98 37.49 -0.87
CA ASN A 318 -2.12 38.16 0.10
C ASN A 318 -0.90 38.86 -0.55
N GLU A 319 -0.78 38.80 -1.89
CA GLU A 319 0.12 39.61 -2.72
C GLU A 319 -0.57 40.90 -3.21
#